data_AF-A0A563VQC6-F1
#
_entry.id   AF-A0A563VQC6-F1
#
_cell.length_a   1.000
_cell.length_b   1.000
_cell.length_c   1.000
_cell.angle_alpha   90.00
_cell.angle_beta   90.00
_cell.angle_gamma   90.00
#
_symmetry.space_group_name_H-M   'P 1'
#
loop_
_entity.id
_entity.type
_entity.pdbx_description
1 polymer ?
#
loop_
_entity_poly.entity_id
_entity_poly.type
_entity_poly.pdbx_seq_one_letter_code
_entity_poly.pdbx_strand_id
1 'polypeptide(L)'
;MNGIIENFELVNFHFDGNNNDPDDISALPVAALLADGANIQEKTTFRFGNNLAEPNEDSKLARMRTSAAYAEKLGIDTVDYQANISSTIDGLVNDFNSGKKVLSIEGGPMEATYRALARTSPENRQNITLLSHSSWNENRDVVTRDGVEEARTWSDLKQDFPEVEYIDIGDQNARFRNDNWNWLRDSNEEVYNDAWERMESSGVPNDPSDAGMLFYALTGDQNADPFDARSFLETNIPSYENSPSPTPTPEPPTTDSEIDLDFDVVSQWEQGFKGEISFTNNGEYFEKWKVGFDAPFNIEEIQDAVIESSEGDSYVIGDVRSNDNVYAGETTTFEFTASVDDSSDFTNPTNFTFNGQDIDVDPAEFDNIPSPSKPDPTGGGNSDSLIDVDIKLVQDSLSGNGVSGTVSFENNGDYFKGWTLGLDMPVNVTSAQNAEFENSTEDNIIFKDVRSNDDVYSGEITEFTFTGVADGELTADNVVFNGSEIPEIELAIVDNS
;
A
#
# COMPACT_ATOMS: atom_id res chain seq x y z
N MET A 1 -22.50 -34.53 1.52
CA MET A 1 -22.35 -33.42 2.47
C MET A 1 -23.53 -32.49 2.25
N ASN A 2 -24.16 -31.98 3.32
CA ASN A 2 -25.32 -31.08 3.25
C ASN A 2 -24.89 -29.66 3.69
N GLY A 3 -23.67 -29.26 3.32
CA GLY A 3 -23.14 -27.92 3.61
C GLY A 3 -23.95 -26.83 2.91
N ILE A 4 -23.75 -25.61 3.36
CA ILE A 4 -24.41 -24.41 2.84
C ILE A 4 -23.55 -23.64 1.83
N ILE A 5 -22.24 -23.95 1.74
CA ILE A 5 -21.25 -23.18 0.96
C ILE A 5 -21.62 -23.01 -0.53
N GLU A 6 -22.32 -23.98 -1.11
CA GLU A 6 -22.72 -23.99 -2.52
C GLU A 6 -23.85 -22.99 -2.84
N ASN A 7 -24.53 -22.49 -1.80
CA ASN A 7 -25.56 -21.47 -1.96
C ASN A 7 -24.98 -20.05 -2.11
N PHE A 8 -23.67 -19.90 -1.95
CA PHE A 8 -22.98 -18.62 -1.89
C PHE A 8 -21.97 -18.48 -3.02
N GLU A 9 -21.97 -17.28 -3.60
CA GLU A 9 -21.11 -16.87 -4.71
C GLU A 9 -19.89 -16.09 -4.22
N LEU A 10 -19.93 -15.54 -3.01
CA LEU A 10 -18.82 -14.93 -2.31
C LEU A 10 -18.77 -15.42 -0.87
N VAL A 11 -17.55 -15.65 -0.37
CA VAL A 11 -17.27 -16.10 0.99
C VAL A 11 -16.23 -15.16 1.59
N ASN A 12 -16.59 -14.47 2.64
CA ASN A 12 -15.66 -13.70 3.46
C ASN A 12 -15.41 -14.47 4.76
N PHE A 13 -14.16 -14.68 5.15
CA PHE A 13 -13.84 -15.32 6.42
C PHE A 13 -12.92 -14.42 7.24
N HIS A 14 -13.45 -13.94 8.36
CA HIS A 14 -12.79 -13.05 9.29
C HIS A 14 -12.02 -13.82 10.37
N PHE A 15 -10.78 -13.39 10.60
CA PHE A 15 -9.90 -13.84 11.67
C PHE A 15 -9.46 -12.64 12.52
N ASP A 16 -9.69 -12.70 13.83
CA ASP A 16 -9.42 -11.61 14.77
C ASP A 16 -7.92 -11.43 14.99
N GLY A 17 -7.23 -12.53 15.35
CA GLY A 17 -5.81 -12.88 15.34
C GLY A 17 -4.77 -11.85 15.77
N ASN A 18 -5.16 -10.65 16.18
CA ASN A 18 -4.25 -9.53 16.40
C ASN A 18 -3.93 -9.29 17.87
N ASN A 19 -4.72 -9.77 18.86
CA ASN A 19 -4.50 -9.41 20.26
C ASN A 19 -4.99 -10.41 21.34
N ASN A 20 -6.17 -11.01 21.22
CA ASN A 20 -6.81 -11.69 22.37
C ASN A 20 -6.35 -13.14 22.56
N ASP A 21 -6.48 -13.93 21.51
CA ASP A 21 -6.03 -15.31 21.43
C ASP A 21 -5.25 -15.54 20.13
N PRO A 22 -4.37 -16.56 20.10
CA PRO A 22 -3.61 -16.92 18.91
C PRO A 22 -4.25 -18.08 18.12
N ASP A 23 -5.47 -18.47 18.44
CA ASP A 23 -6.22 -19.54 17.77
C ASP A 23 -6.45 -19.22 16.29
N ASP A 24 -6.77 -17.98 15.94
CA ASP A 24 -6.87 -17.50 14.55
C ASP A 24 -5.60 -17.74 13.72
N ILE A 25 -4.42 -17.59 14.33
CA ILE A 25 -3.13 -17.85 13.67
C ILE A 25 -3.03 -19.33 13.28
N SER A 26 -3.62 -20.22 14.09
CA SER A 26 -3.70 -21.65 13.82
C SER A 26 -4.90 -22.01 12.93
N ALA A 27 -6.00 -21.26 13.02
CA ALA A 27 -7.23 -21.51 12.28
C ALA A 27 -7.06 -21.16 10.80
N LEU A 28 -6.43 -20.04 10.48
CA LEU A 28 -6.24 -19.58 9.10
C LEU A 28 -5.57 -20.63 8.19
N PRO A 29 -4.42 -21.24 8.53
CA PRO A 29 -3.82 -22.27 7.67
C PRO A 29 -4.70 -23.52 7.52
N VAL A 30 -5.46 -23.90 8.55
CA VAL A 30 -6.43 -25.01 8.44
C VAL A 30 -7.60 -24.63 7.54
N ALA A 31 -8.12 -23.41 7.66
CA ALA A 31 -9.17 -22.89 6.80
C ALA A 31 -8.71 -22.84 5.34
N ALA A 32 -7.45 -22.46 5.08
CA ALA A 32 -6.88 -22.43 3.74
C ALA A 32 -6.83 -23.83 3.11
N LEU A 33 -6.37 -24.84 3.87
CA LEU A 33 -6.41 -26.23 3.45
C LEU A 33 -7.85 -26.68 3.11
N LEU A 34 -8.83 -26.30 3.93
CA LEU A 34 -10.23 -26.65 3.71
C LEU A 34 -10.82 -25.96 2.47
N ALA A 35 -10.49 -24.68 2.25
CA ALA A 35 -10.94 -23.94 1.08
C ALA A 35 -10.33 -24.49 -0.22
N ASP A 36 -9.03 -24.80 -0.22
CA ASP A 36 -8.36 -25.42 -1.38
C ASP A 36 -8.88 -26.82 -1.65
N GLY A 37 -8.97 -27.67 -0.62
CA GLY A 37 -9.55 -29.01 -0.74
C GLY A 37 -11.02 -29.00 -1.17
N ALA A 38 -11.76 -27.93 -0.89
CA ALA A 38 -13.12 -27.76 -1.39
C ALA A 38 -13.21 -27.12 -2.79
N ASN A 39 -12.08 -26.65 -3.34
CA ASN A 39 -12.00 -25.90 -4.59
C ASN A 39 -12.91 -24.64 -4.60
N ILE A 40 -12.83 -23.83 -3.53
CA ILE A 40 -13.61 -22.58 -3.38
C ILE A 40 -12.73 -21.32 -3.27
N GLN A 41 -11.44 -21.41 -3.59
CA GLN A 41 -10.46 -20.35 -3.42
C GLN A 41 -10.87 -19.08 -4.18
N GLU A 42 -11.27 -19.21 -5.45
CA GLU A 42 -11.72 -18.09 -6.32
C GLU A 42 -12.89 -17.27 -5.77
N LYS A 43 -13.69 -17.84 -4.87
CA LYS A 43 -14.84 -17.15 -4.26
C LYS A 43 -14.63 -16.81 -2.80
N THR A 44 -13.43 -17.04 -2.26
CA THR A 44 -13.14 -16.93 -0.84
C THR A 44 -12.08 -15.87 -0.59
N THR A 45 -12.38 -14.91 0.28
CA THR A 45 -11.43 -13.91 0.77
C THR A 45 -11.26 -14.07 2.28
N PHE A 46 -10.01 -14.23 2.73
CA PHE A 46 -9.65 -14.25 4.13
C PHE A 46 -9.29 -12.86 4.62
N ARG A 47 -10.03 -12.33 5.58
CA ARG A 47 -9.80 -11.00 6.14
C ARG A 47 -9.31 -11.14 7.56
N PHE A 48 -8.15 -10.59 7.89
CA PHE A 48 -7.53 -10.82 9.20
C PHE A 48 -7.18 -9.53 9.94
N GLY A 49 -7.08 -9.64 11.27
CA GLY A 49 -6.86 -8.49 12.14
C GLY A 49 -8.13 -7.68 12.37
N ASN A 50 -9.31 -8.30 12.33
CA ASN A 50 -10.60 -7.57 12.33
C ASN A 50 -11.07 -7.08 13.71
N ASN A 51 -10.34 -7.34 14.79
CA ASN A 51 -10.62 -6.73 16.09
C ASN A 51 -10.19 -5.25 16.10
N LEU A 52 -11.14 -4.38 15.73
CA LEU A 52 -10.92 -2.94 15.58
C LEU A 52 -11.03 -2.15 16.89
N ALA A 53 -11.59 -2.75 17.95
CA ALA A 53 -11.92 -2.03 19.20
C ALA A 53 -10.79 -2.04 20.24
N GLU A 54 -9.73 -2.82 19.99
CA GLU A 54 -8.62 -3.02 20.90
C GLU A 54 -7.27 -2.87 20.20
N PRO A 55 -6.19 -2.55 20.92
CA PRO A 55 -4.87 -2.46 20.31
C PRO A 55 -4.42 -3.79 19.72
N ASN A 56 -3.55 -3.73 18.70
CA ASN A 56 -2.90 -4.92 18.16
C ASN A 56 -1.69 -5.30 19.03
N GLU A 57 -1.36 -6.59 19.03
CA GLU A 57 -0.07 -7.10 19.41
C GLU A 57 0.75 -7.39 18.14
N ASP A 58 1.79 -6.59 17.89
CA ASP A 58 2.58 -6.64 16.64
C ASP A 58 3.08 -8.05 16.28
N SER A 59 3.47 -8.85 17.29
CA SER A 59 3.98 -10.20 17.06
C SER A 59 2.89 -11.18 16.60
N LYS A 60 1.65 -10.99 17.05
CA LYS A 60 0.50 -11.82 16.62
C LYS A 60 0.08 -11.43 15.21
N LEU A 61 -0.04 -10.13 14.94
CA LEU A 61 -0.38 -9.63 13.62
C LEU A 61 0.66 -10.03 12.57
N ALA A 62 1.96 -10.00 12.88
CA ALA A 62 3.02 -10.50 11.98
C ALA A 62 2.88 -12.01 11.69
N ARG A 63 2.48 -12.80 12.68
CA ARG A 63 2.20 -14.23 12.49
C ARG A 63 0.94 -14.46 11.67
N MET A 64 -0.10 -13.65 11.83
CA MET A 64 -1.28 -13.67 10.95
C MET A 64 -0.90 -13.39 9.50
N ARG A 65 -0.06 -12.38 9.23
CA ARG A 65 0.46 -12.12 7.86
C ARG A 65 1.23 -13.31 7.29
N THR A 66 1.97 -14.03 8.13
CA THR A 66 2.67 -15.26 7.70
C THR A 66 1.70 -16.39 7.36
N SER A 67 0.61 -16.55 8.14
CA SER A 67 -0.47 -17.50 7.84
C SER A 67 -1.26 -17.08 6.58
N ALA A 68 -1.49 -15.78 6.38
CA ALA A 68 -2.15 -15.22 5.21
C ALA A 68 -1.34 -15.48 3.93
N ALA A 69 -0.03 -15.22 3.95
CA ALA A 69 0.87 -15.55 2.83
C ALA A 69 0.88 -17.04 2.48
N TYR A 70 0.60 -17.92 3.45
CA TYR A 70 0.39 -19.35 3.16
C TYR A 70 -0.94 -19.62 2.44
N ALA A 71 -2.03 -18.93 2.80
CA ALA A 71 -3.31 -19.03 2.08
C ALA A 71 -3.20 -18.51 0.64
N GLU A 72 -2.43 -17.44 0.41
CA GLU A 72 -2.16 -16.88 -0.92
C GLU A 72 -1.45 -17.88 -1.84
N LYS A 73 -0.53 -18.68 -1.31
CA LYS A 73 0.10 -19.78 -2.08
C LYS A 73 -0.90 -20.83 -2.55
N LEU A 74 -2.06 -20.93 -1.91
CA LEU A 74 -3.18 -21.79 -2.30
C LEU A 74 -4.21 -21.07 -3.19
N GLY A 75 -3.92 -19.85 -3.63
CA GLY A 75 -4.80 -19.06 -4.49
C GLY A 75 -5.99 -18.43 -3.77
N ILE A 76 -5.90 -18.24 -2.46
CA ILE A 76 -6.94 -17.59 -1.65
C ILE A 76 -6.54 -16.14 -1.42
N ASP A 77 -7.43 -15.22 -1.76
CA ASP A 77 -7.22 -13.79 -1.53
C ASP A 77 -7.19 -13.48 -0.03
N THR A 78 -6.26 -12.63 0.41
CA THR A 78 -6.18 -12.19 1.79
C THR A 78 -6.14 -10.67 1.95
N VAL A 79 -6.71 -10.16 3.05
CA VAL A 79 -6.74 -8.73 3.35
C VAL A 79 -6.45 -8.47 4.82
N ASP A 80 -5.46 -7.60 5.10
CA ASP A 80 -5.08 -7.16 6.45
C ASP A 80 -5.85 -5.88 6.84
N TYR A 81 -6.79 -5.98 7.78
CA TYR A 81 -7.51 -4.82 8.31
C TYR A 81 -6.58 -3.75 8.87
N GLN A 82 -5.45 -4.14 9.46
CA GLN A 82 -4.54 -3.22 10.13
C GLN A 82 -3.56 -2.56 9.15
N ALA A 83 -3.50 -3.02 7.89
CA ALA A 83 -2.73 -2.36 6.85
C ALA A 83 -3.45 -1.12 6.31
N ASN A 84 -4.79 -1.15 6.21
CA ASN A 84 -5.66 0.02 6.03
C ASN A 84 -7.11 -0.34 6.43
N ILE A 85 -7.55 0.15 7.59
CA ILE A 85 -8.88 -0.18 8.13
C ILE A 85 -9.98 0.34 7.20
N SER A 86 -9.83 1.54 6.63
CA SER A 86 -10.88 2.13 5.79
C SER A 86 -11.04 1.34 4.51
N SER A 87 -9.95 1.15 3.76
CA SER A 87 -9.95 0.41 2.49
C SER A 87 -10.42 -1.03 2.66
N THR A 88 -10.03 -1.71 3.76
CA THR A 88 -10.51 -3.08 4.03
C THR A 88 -12.02 -3.12 4.27
N ILE A 89 -12.57 -2.14 5.00
CA ILE A 89 -14.02 -2.02 5.19
C ILE A 89 -14.70 -1.68 3.86
N ASP A 90 -14.10 -0.84 3.02
CA ASP A 90 -14.63 -0.49 1.69
C ASP A 90 -14.74 -1.73 0.79
N GLY A 91 -13.71 -2.59 0.78
CA GLY A 91 -13.75 -3.87 0.09
C GLY A 91 -14.87 -4.79 0.58
N LEU A 92 -15.08 -4.89 1.90
CA LEU A 92 -16.19 -5.67 2.46
C LEU A 92 -17.57 -5.07 2.11
N VAL A 93 -17.68 -3.74 2.07
CA VAL A 93 -18.90 -3.04 1.60
C VAL A 93 -19.17 -3.36 0.13
N ASN A 94 -18.15 -3.43 -0.71
CA ASN A 94 -18.29 -3.79 -2.12
C ASN A 94 -18.79 -5.22 -2.28
N ASP A 95 -18.22 -6.18 -1.54
CA ASP A 95 -18.71 -7.56 -1.52
C ASP A 95 -20.18 -7.63 -1.11
N PHE A 96 -20.54 -6.94 -0.03
CA PHE A 96 -21.90 -6.89 0.49
C PHE A 96 -22.88 -6.19 -0.47
N ASN A 97 -22.40 -5.25 -1.30
CA ASN A 97 -23.21 -4.56 -2.30
C ASN A 97 -23.15 -5.18 -3.71
N SER A 98 -22.41 -6.28 -3.89
CA SER A 98 -22.22 -6.94 -5.19
C SER A 98 -23.52 -7.48 -5.83
N GLY A 99 -24.59 -7.60 -5.04
CA GLY A 99 -25.85 -8.23 -5.45
C GLY A 99 -25.81 -9.76 -5.46
N LYS A 100 -24.64 -10.37 -5.21
CA LYS A 100 -24.43 -11.81 -5.10
C LYS A 100 -24.88 -12.35 -3.74
N LYS A 101 -25.07 -13.67 -3.62
CA LYS A 101 -25.22 -14.33 -2.30
C LYS A 101 -23.87 -14.40 -1.58
N VAL A 102 -23.78 -13.73 -0.43
CA VAL A 102 -22.54 -13.63 0.36
C VAL A 102 -22.67 -14.40 1.67
N LEU A 103 -21.72 -15.28 1.94
CA LEU A 103 -21.48 -15.84 3.26
C LEU A 103 -20.35 -15.06 3.92
N SER A 104 -20.57 -14.53 5.12
CA SER A 104 -19.53 -13.91 5.94
C SER A 104 -19.37 -14.73 7.21
N ILE A 105 -18.21 -15.34 7.40
CA ILE A 105 -17.86 -16.15 8.55
C ILE A 105 -17.11 -15.25 9.55
N GLU A 106 -17.61 -15.19 10.77
CA GLU A 106 -17.21 -14.22 11.79
C GLU A 106 -16.43 -14.91 12.92
N GLY A 107 -15.11 -15.07 12.72
CA GLY A 107 -14.15 -15.60 13.70
C GLY A 107 -13.62 -14.57 14.68
N GLY A 108 -14.36 -13.49 14.92
CA GLY A 108 -13.90 -12.38 15.75
C GLY A 108 -14.99 -11.38 16.10
N PRO A 109 -14.64 -10.25 16.72
CA PRO A 109 -15.60 -9.22 17.12
C PRO A 109 -16.34 -8.61 15.94
N MET A 110 -17.59 -8.20 16.17
CA MET A 110 -18.52 -7.84 15.10
C MET A 110 -18.35 -6.42 14.55
N GLU A 111 -17.38 -5.65 15.05
CA GLU A 111 -17.22 -4.23 14.73
C GLU A 111 -16.93 -3.98 13.25
N ALA A 112 -16.03 -4.75 12.63
CA ALA A 112 -15.70 -4.61 11.21
C ALA A 112 -16.94 -4.88 10.33
N THR A 113 -17.62 -5.99 10.58
CA THR A 113 -18.82 -6.42 9.86
C THR A 113 -19.99 -5.45 10.07
N TYR A 114 -20.16 -4.91 11.28
CA TYR A 114 -21.15 -3.87 11.56
C TYR A 114 -20.90 -2.61 10.73
N ARG A 115 -19.66 -2.12 10.70
CA ARG A 115 -19.30 -0.93 9.90
C ARG A 115 -19.59 -1.12 8.42
N ALA A 116 -19.33 -2.32 7.89
CA ALA A 116 -19.66 -2.65 6.52
C ALA A 116 -21.18 -2.68 6.29
N LEU A 117 -21.95 -3.41 7.12
CA LEU A 117 -23.41 -3.50 7.00
C LEU A 117 -24.14 -2.17 7.14
N ALA A 118 -23.64 -1.28 8.00
CA ALA A 118 -24.15 0.09 8.16
C ALA A 118 -24.08 0.89 6.84
N ARG A 119 -23.11 0.54 5.97
CA ARG A 119 -22.86 1.17 4.67
C ARG A 119 -23.40 0.35 3.49
N THR A 120 -23.82 -0.89 3.71
CA THR A 120 -24.50 -1.72 2.71
C THR A 120 -25.92 -1.22 2.45
N SER A 121 -26.32 -1.16 1.18
CA SER A 121 -27.67 -0.77 0.79
C SER A 121 -28.71 -1.75 1.35
N PRO A 122 -29.85 -1.28 1.91
CA PRO A 122 -30.85 -2.14 2.54
C PRO A 122 -31.33 -3.31 1.67
N GLU A 123 -31.46 -3.11 0.36
CA GLU A 123 -31.89 -4.14 -0.60
C GLU A 123 -30.86 -5.27 -0.79
N ASN A 124 -29.59 -5.01 -0.53
CA ASN A 124 -28.52 -6.01 -0.67
C ASN A 124 -28.31 -6.81 0.62
N ARG A 125 -28.73 -6.29 1.79
CA ARG A 125 -28.59 -6.99 3.08
C ARG A 125 -29.29 -8.36 3.12
N GLN A 126 -30.38 -8.52 2.39
CA GLN A 126 -31.09 -9.82 2.24
C GLN A 126 -30.29 -10.91 1.50
N ASN A 127 -29.15 -10.55 0.90
CA ASN A 127 -28.25 -11.48 0.24
C ASN A 127 -27.09 -11.95 1.12
N ILE A 128 -27.00 -11.41 2.34
CA ILE A 128 -25.89 -11.66 3.25
C ILE A 128 -26.34 -12.67 4.30
N THR A 129 -25.51 -13.66 4.53
CA THR A 129 -25.62 -14.60 5.65
C THR A 129 -24.37 -14.47 6.50
N LEU A 130 -24.52 -14.16 7.79
CA LEU A 130 -23.42 -14.21 8.76
C LEU A 130 -23.41 -15.56 9.48
N LEU A 131 -22.23 -16.14 9.65
CA LEU A 131 -22.00 -17.39 10.39
C LEU A 131 -21.05 -17.13 11.55
N SER A 132 -21.45 -17.45 12.78
CA SER A 132 -20.58 -17.46 13.96
C SER A 132 -20.81 -18.71 14.81
N HIS A 133 -19.97 -18.90 15.84
CA HIS A 133 -19.94 -20.14 16.64
C HIS A 133 -19.71 -19.92 18.15
N SER A 134 -19.22 -18.76 18.59
CA SER A 134 -18.77 -18.58 19.97
C SER A 134 -19.43 -17.36 20.61
N SER A 135 -20.05 -17.59 21.76
CA SER A 135 -20.63 -16.50 22.55
C SER A 135 -19.58 -15.47 22.99
N TRP A 136 -18.29 -15.82 22.97
CA TRP A 136 -17.22 -14.89 23.28
C TRP A 136 -17.03 -13.89 22.14
N ASN A 137 -16.80 -14.33 20.89
CA ASN A 137 -16.69 -13.46 19.72
C ASN A 137 -17.96 -12.62 19.53
N GLU A 138 -19.11 -13.26 19.65
CA GLU A 138 -20.41 -12.63 19.47
C GLU A 138 -20.71 -11.50 20.46
N ASN A 139 -20.21 -11.57 21.70
CA ASN A 139 -20.54 -10.62 22.76
C ASN A 139 -19.35 -9.78 23.20
N ARG A 140 -18.30 -9.73 22.37
CA ARG A 140 -17.08 -9.01 22.71
C ARG A 140 -17.25 -7.49 22.58
N ASP A 141 -17.66 -6.85 23.67
CA ASP A 141 -17.97 -5.41 23.76
C ASP A 141 -16.85 -4.55 24.37
N VAL A 142 -15.62 -5.08 24.39
CA VAL A 142 -14.47 -4.39 25.01
C VAL A 142 -13.88 -3.35 24.07
N VAL A 143 -13.76 -2.12 24.56
CA VAL A 143 -13.17 -0.98 23.84
C VAL A 143 -11.97 -0.46 24.62
N THR A 144 -10.77 -0.63 24.07
CA THR A 144 -9.52 -0.16 24.68
C THR A 144 -8.58 0.55 23.70
N ARG A 145 -8.93 0.58 22.40
CA ARG A 145 -8.19 1.34 21.39
C ARG A 145 -8.56 2.82 21.46
N ASP A 146 -7.55 3.69 21.50
CA ASP A 146 -7.76 5.14 21.48
C ASP A 146 -8.53 5.56 20.21
N GLY A 147 -9.56 6.38 20.40
CA GLY A 147 -10.41 6.88 19.30
C GLY A 147 -11.53 5.93 18.85
N VAL A 148 -11.69 4.78 19.51
CA VAL A 148 -12.88 3.92 19.34
C VAL A 148 -13.81 4.12 20.53
N GLU A 149 -15.10 4.37 20.27
CA GLU A 149 -16.07 4.72 21.32
C GLU A 149 -16.97 3.54 21.73
N GLU A 150 -17.15 2.56 20.83
CA GLU A 150 -18.02 1.40 21.03
C GLU A 150 -17.52 0.20 20.23
N ALA A 151 -17.85 -1.00 20.68
CA ALA A 151 -17.64 -2.25 19.97
C ALA A 151 -19.01 -2.92 19.79
N ARG A 152 -19.33 -3.30 18.55
CA ARG A 152 -20.60 -3.91 18.21
C ARG A 152 -20.59 -5.41 18.45
N THR A 153 -21.76 -5.92 18.83
CA THR A 153 -22.01 -7.33 19.16
C THR A 153 -22.93 -7.98 18.13
N TRP A 154 -23.04 -9.31 18.20
CA TRP A 154 -23.97 -10.10 17.42
C TRP A 154 -25.43 -9.72 17.67
N SER A 155 -25.74 -9.29 18.90
CA SER A 155 -27.06 -8.76 19.24
C SER A 155 -27.34 -7.42 18.55
N ASP A 156 -26.34 -6.54 18.46
CA ASP A 156 -26.48 -5.25 17.76
C ASP A 156 -26.70 -5.47 16.26
N LEU A 157 -25.94 -6.40 15.65
CA LEU A 157 -26.12 -6.79 14.26
C LEU A 157 -27.57 -7.25 14.00
N LYS A 158 -28.07 -8.21 14.79
CA LYS A 158 -29.44 -8.73 14.66
C LYS A 158 -30.51 -7.66 14.85
N GLN A 159 -30.24 -6.68 15.71
CA GLN A 159 -31.16 -5.58 15.99
C GLN A 159 -31.21 -4.56 14.85
N ASP A 160 -30.04 -4.17 14.33
CA ASP A 160 -29.90 -3.05 13.39
C ASP A 160 -30.01 -3.50 11.93
N PHE A 161 -29.72 -4.77 11.64
CA PHE A 161 -29.78 -5.38 10.30
C PHE A 161 -30.64 -6.66 10.31
N PRO A 162 -31.95 -6.57 10.59
CA PRO A 162 -32.84 -7.73 10.65
C PRO A 162 -33.08 -8.41 9.30
N GLU A 163 -32.67 -7.79 8.18
CA GLU A 163 -32.77 -8.36 6.83
C GLU A 163 -31.67 -9.39 6.53
N VAL A 164 -30.57 -9.36 7.27
CA VAL A 164 -29.44 -10.29 7.14
C VAL A 164 -29.83 -11.65 7.73
N GLU A 165 -29.37 -12.74 7.13
CA GLU A 165 -29.54 -14.08 7.71
C GLU A 165 -28.41 -14.38 8.70
N TYR A 166 -28.75 -14.96 9.86
CA TYR A 166 -27.78 -15.26 10.92
C TYR A 166 -27.79 -16.75 11.22
N ILE A 167 -26.62 -17.37 11.10
CA ILE A 167 -26.37 -18.76 11.47
C ILE A 167 -25.43 -18.78 12.66
N ASP A 168 -25.88 -19.43 13.73
CA ASP A 168 -25.13 -19.62 14.97
C ASP A 168 -25.02 -21.14 15.18
N ILE A 169 -23.78 -21.65 15.20
CA ILE A 169 -23.48 -23.07 15.38
C ILE A 169 -22.86 -23.32 16.75
N GLY A 170 -22.80 -24.60 17.15
CA GLY A 170 -22.13 -24.97 18.40
C GLY A 170 -20.67 -24.49 18.46
N ASP A 171 -20.21 -24.16 19.67
CA ASP A 171 -18.85 -23.69 19.92
C ASP A 171 -17.78 -24.69 19.43
N GLN A 172 -16.97 -24.25 18.46
CA GLN A 172 -15.94 -25.09 17.84
C GLN A 172 -14.69 -25.26 18.73
N ASN A 173 -14.52 -24.45 19.79
CA ASN A 173 -13.55 -24.73 20.86
C ASN A 173 -13.82 -26.08 21.56
N ALA A 174 -15.05 -26.59 21.50
CA ALA A 174 -15.36 -27.90 22.07
C ALA A 174 -14.86 -29.06 21.19
N ARG A 175 -14.40 -28.79 19.97
CA ARG A 175 -14.14 -29.80 18.93
C ARG A 175 -12.80 -29.62 18.22
N PHE A 176 -12.68 -28.58 17.38
CA PHE A 176 -11.51 -28.34 16.54
C PHE A 176 -10.28 -27.99 17.37
N ARG A 177 -10.48 -27.42 18.57
CA ARG A 177 -9.44 -27.33 19.60
C ARG A 177 -9.10 -28.70 20.19
N ASN A 178 -8.03 -29.33 19.69
CA ASN A 178 -7.69 -30.71 19.95
C ASN A 178 -6.22 -31.02 19.63
N ASP A 179 -5.55 -31.87 20.42
CA ASP A 179 -4.13 -32.20 20.20
C ASP A 179 -3.86 -33.09 18.96
N ASN A 180 -4.91 -33.58 18.30
CA ASN A 180 -4.82 -34.51 17.17
C ASN A 180 -4.58 -33.83 15.80
N TRP A 181 -3.89 -32.68 15.75
CA TRP A 181 -3.46 -32.02 14.50
C TRP A 181 -2.06 -32.42 14.02
N ASN A 182 -1.30 -33.17 14.84
CA ASN A 182 0.06 -33.61 14.55
C ASN A 182 0.22 -34.39 13.22
N TRP A 183 -0.86 -34.91 12.64
CA TRP A 183 -0.82 -35.57 11.34
C TRP A 183 -0.44 -34.62 10.20
N LEU A 184 -0.66 -33.31 10.34
CA LEU A 184 -0.20 -32.31 9.38
C LEU A 184 1.33 -32.30 9.29
N ARG A 185 2.00 -32.28 10.46
CA ARG A 185 3.47 -32.41 10.59
C ARG A 185 4.02 -33.74 10.09
N ASP A 186 3.27 -34.81 10.34
CA ASP A 186 3.74 -36.17 10.05
C ASP A 186 3.42 -36.59 8.60
N SER A 187 2.81 -35.70 7.80
CA SER A 187 2.43 -35.97 6.42
C SER A 187 3.62 -35.87 5.47
N ASN A 188 3.53 -36.56 4.33
CA ASN A 188 4.50 -36.42 3.24
C ASN A 188 4.14 -35.28 2.27
N GLU A 189 2.97 -34.65 2.43
CA GLU A 189 2.57 -33.52 1.59
C GLU A 189 3.10 -32.22 2.18
N GLU A 190 3.86 -31.46 1.39
CA GLU A 190 4.49 -30.20 1.81
C GLU A 190 3.45 -29.18 2.31
N VAL A 191 2.30 -29.09 1.63
CA VAL A 191 1.20 -28.19 2.00
C VAL A 191 0.71 -28.38 3.43
N TYR A 192 0.65 -29.62 3.93
CA TYR A 192 0.24 -29.89 5.30
C TYR A 192 1.34 -29.57 6.32
N ASN A 193 2.59 -29.81 5.96
CA ASN A 193 3.74 -29.46 6.79
C ASN A 193 3.84 -27.95 6.95
N ASP A 194 3.64 -27.20 5.87
CA ASP A 194 3.63 -25.75 5.89
C ASP A 194 2.50 -25.20 6.78
N ALA A 195 1.29 -25.73 6.65
CA ALA A 195 0.19 -25.38 7.56
C ALA A 195 0.57 -25.63 9.03
N TRP A 196 1.19 -26.79 9.32
CA TRP A 196 1.62 -27.12 10.67
C TRP A 196 2.65 -26.13 11.23
N GLU A 197 3.64 -25.69 10.45
CA GLU A 197 4.64 -24.73 10.91
C GLU A 197 4.00 -23.40 11.36
N ARG A 198 2.93 -22.98 10.68
CA ARG A 198 2.21 -21.73 10.98
C ARG A 198 1.39 -21.92 12.26
N MET A 199 0.70 -23.06 12.38
CA MET A 199 0.04 -23.49 13.61
C MET A 199 1.03 -23.58 14.78
N GLU A 200 2.24 -24.13 14.59
CA GLU A 200 3.24 -24.22 15.66
C GLU A 200 3.74 -22.84 16.09
N SER A 201 3.90 -21.92 15.14
CA SER A 201 4.32 -20.53 15.41
C SER A 201 3.29 -19.72 16.21
N SER A 202 2.02 -20.12 16.22
CA SER A 202 0.99 -19.47 17.03
C SER A 202 1.23 -19.66 18.54
N GLY A 203 1.91 -20.74 18.93
CA GLY A 203 2.05 -21.21 20.31
C GLY A 203 0.85 -22.03 20.82
N VAL A 204 -0.19 -22.19 20.00
CA VAL A 204 -1.39 -23.00 20.25
C VAL A 204 -1.75 -23.86 19.02
N PRO A 205 -0.84 -24.71 18.51
CA PRO A 205 -1.09 -25.54 17.32
C PRO A 205 -2.25 -26.53 17.48
N ASN A 206 -2.79 -26.69 18.68
CA ASN A 206 -3.94 -27.50 18.95
C ASN A 206 -5.26 -26.71 18.90
N ASP A 207 -5.26 -25.43 18.53
CA ASP A 207 -6.44 -24.57 18.62
C ASP A 207 -6.81 -23.86 17.29
N PRO A 208 -7.16 -24.58 16.21
CA PRO A 208 -7.71 -23.97 15.00
C PRO A 208 -9.25 -23.93 15.04
N SER A 209 -9.87 -23.57 16.18
CA SER A 209 -11.32 -23.68 16.37
C SER A 209 -12.14 -23.03 15.27
N ASP A 210 -11.70 -21.87 14.80
CA ASP A 210 -12.49 -21.02 13.91
C ASP A 210 -12.61 -21.63 12.53
N ALA A 211 -11.62 -22.42 12.09
CA ALA A 211 -11.69 -23.21 10.86
C ALA A 211 -12.85 -24.21 10.87
N GLY A 212 -13.36 -24.59 12.05
CA GLY A 212 -14.55 -25.42 12.20
C GLY A 212 -15.81 -24.79 11.61
N MET A 213 -15.91 -23.46 11.55
CA MET A 213 -17.03 -22.78 10.90
C MET A 213 -17.03 -22.99 9.39
N LEU A 214 -15.87 -22.88 8.74
CA LEU A 214 -15.75 -23.22 7.32
C LEU A 214 -16.02 -24.71 7.09
N PHE A 215 -15.53 -25.59 7.96
CA PHE A 215 -15.85 -27.02 7.86
C PHE A 215 -17.35 -27.29 7.95
N TYR A 216 -18.06 -26.63 8.88
CA TYR A 216 -19.52 -26.70 8.93
C TYR A 216 -20.15 -26.17 7.64
N ALA A 217 -19.68 -25.04 7.10
CA ALA A 217 -20.22 -24.49 5.87
C ALA A 217 -20.06 -25.46 4.68
N LEU A 218 -18.92 -26.16 4.61
CA LEU A 218 -18.63 -27.16 3.59
C LEU A 218 -19.46 -28.45 3.76
N THR A 219 -19.63 -28.92 4.99
CA THR A 219 -20.09 -30.29 5.25
C THR A 219 -21.50 -30.40 5.84
N GLY A 220 -21.92 -29.37 6.57
CA GLY A 220 -23.09 -29.33 7.44
C GLY A 220 -22.83 -29.93 8.84
N ASP A 221 -21.60 -30.34 9.16
CA ASP A 221 -21.27 -30.97 10.43
C ASP A 221 -20.64 -29.98 11.42
N GLN A 222 -21.45 -29.54 12.39
CA GLN A 222 -21.00 -28.65 13.47
C GLN A 222 -20.32 -29.40 14.63
N ASN A 223 -20.27 -30.74 14.60
CA ASN A 223 -19.64 -31.57 15.64
C ASN A 223 -18.33 -32.21 15.17
N ALA A 224 -17.87 -31.86 13.98
CA ALA A 224 -16.67 -32.40 13.37
C ALA A 224 -15.43 -32.15 14.22
N ASP A 225 -14.47 -33.07 14.14
CA ASP A 225 -13.19 -32.99 14.84
C ASP A 225 -12.00 -33.08 13.87
N PRO A 226 -10.73 -33.04 14.33
CA PRO A 226 -9.59 -33.11 13.42
C PRO A 226 -9.52 -34.39 12.56
N PHE A 227 -10.15 -35.49 12.97
CA PHE A 227 -10.21 -36.72 12.16
C PHE A 227 -11.18 -36.57 10.99
N ASP A 228 -12.28 -35.84 11.19
CA ASP A 228 -13.21 -35.50 10.11
C ASP A 228 -12.55 -34.54 9.12
N ALA A 229 -11.86 -33.51 9.63
CA ALA A 229 -11.07 -32.59 8.81
C ALA A 229 -9.98 -33.33 8.01
N ARG A 230 -9.23 -34.23 8.67
CA ARG A 230 -8.25 -35.09 8.01
C ARG A 230 -8.90 -35.95 6.92
N SER A 231 -10.03 -36.59 7.22
CA SER A 231 -10.73 -37.44 6.25
C SER A 231 -11.19 -36.67 5.02
N PHE A 232 -11.64 -35.42 5.21
CA PHE A 232 -11.97 -34.50 4.13
C PHE A 232 -10.73 -34.16 3.29
N LEU A 233 -9.63 -33.78 3.93
CA LEU A 233 -8.40 -33.34 3.26
C LEU A 233 -7.64 -34.48 2.59
N GLU A 234 -7.65 -35.70 3.15
CA GLU A 234 -7.07 -36.88 2.49
C GLU A 234 -7.90 -37.34 1.28
N THR A 235 -9.18 -36.94 1.20
CA THR A 235 -10.03 -37.20 0.03
C THR A 235 -9.87 -36.11 -1.03
N ASN A 236 -9.65 -34.87 -0.61
CA ASN A 236 -9.48 -33.71 -1.47
C ASN A 236 -8.17 -33.01 -1.11
N ILE A 237 -7.06 -33.60 -1.58
CA ILE A 237 -5.72 -33.21 -1.20
C ILE A 237 -5.44 -31.79 -1.71
N PRO A 238 -5.17 -30.83 -0.81
CA PRO A 238 -4.79 -29.49 -1.22
C PRO A 238 -3.48 -29.50 -1.97
N SER A 239 -3.29 -28.54 -2.86
CA SER A 239 -2.07 -28.48 -3.67
C SER A 239 -1.72 -27.07 -4.05
N TYR A 240 -0.43 -26.75 -3.99
CA TYR A 240 0.09 -25.53 -4.63
C TYR A 240 -0.06 -25.56 -6.15
N GLU A 241 -0.36 -26.71 -6.74
CA GLU A 241 -0.71 -26.86 -8.17
C GLU A 241 -2.22 -26.63 -8.43
N ASN A 242 -3.05 -26.63 -7.38
CA ASN A 242 -4.47 -26.22 -7.48
C ASN A 242 -4.60 -24.70 -7.38
N SER A 243 -3.61 -24.03 -6.76
CA SER A 243 -3.36 -22.64 -7.09
C SER A 243 -3.21 -22.58 -8.60
N PRO A 244 -3.91 -21.70 -9.33
CA PRO A 244 -3.75 -21.62 -10.77
C PRO A 244 -2.27 -21.44 -11.08
N SER A 245 -1.59 -22.50 -11.50
CA SER A 245 -0.37 -22.38 -12.30
C SER A 245 -0.79 -21.50 -13.46
N PRO A 246 -0.03 -20.45 -13.84
CA PRO A 246 -0.42 -19.56 -14.92
C PRO A 246 -0.80 -20.45 -16.10
N THR A 247 -2.09 -20.45 -16.43
CA THR A 247 -2.60 -21.21 -17.57
C THR A 247 -1.73 -20.78 -18.75
N PRO A 248 -1.23 -21.68 -19.64
CA PRO A 248 -0.63 -21.20 -20.88
C PRO A 248 -1.69 -20.31 -21.52
N THR A 249 -1.45 -19.00 -21.51
CA THR A 249 -2.45 -17.99 -21.76
C THR A 249 -3.14 -18.38 -23.06
N PRO A 250 -4.45 -18.72 -23.07
CA PRO A 250 -5.17 -18.75 -24.32
C PRO A 250 -4.90 -17.38 -24.94
N GLU A 251 -4.26 -17.34 -26.12
CA GLU A 251 -3.87 -16.10 -26.80
C GLU A 251 -4.93 -15.04 -26.50
N PRO A 252 -4.59 -14.02 -25.70
CA PRO A 252 -5.60 -13.26 -24.99
C PRO A 252 -6.53 -12.65 -26.03
N PRO A 253 -7.86 -12.63 -25.81
CA PRO A 253 -8.60 -11.55 -26.42
C PRO A 253 -7.88 -10.28 -25.92
N THR A 254 -7.29 -9.53 -26.84
CA THR A 254 -6.73 -8.20 -26.58
C THR A 254 -7.77 -7.42 -25.78
N THR A 255 -7.57 -7.39 -24.47
CA THR A 255 -8.36 -6.63 -23.52
C THR A 255 -7.32 -5.67 -22.99
N ASP A 256 -7.47 -4.39 -23.29
CA ASP A 256 -6.61 -3.31 -22.77
C ASP A 256 -6.28 -3.64 -21.33
N SER A 257 -4.98 -3.76 -20.99
CA SER A 257 -4.60 -3.73 -19.59
C SER A 257 -5.13 -2.41 -19.03
N GLU A 258 -5.82 -2.48 -17.89
CA GLU A 258 -6.23 -1.28 -17.17
C GLU A 258 -5.01 -0.50 -16.65
N ILE A 259 -3.80 -1.04 -16.78
CA ILE A 259 -2.54 -0.35 -16.52
C ILE A 259 -1.77 -0.18 -17.82
N ASP A 260 -1.47 1.06 -18.19
CA ASP A 260 -0.56 1.39 -19.30
C ASP A 260 0.80 1.76 -18.70
N LEU A 261 1.86 0.99 -18.97
CA LEU A 261 3.17 1.13 -18.32
C LEU A 261 4.26 1.46 -19.34
N ASP A 262 5.09 2.45 -19.01
CA ASP A 262 6.21 2.91 -19.81
C ASP A 262 7.54 2.81 -19.05
N PHE A 263 8.65 2.67 -19.79
CA PHE A 263 10.01 2.69 -19.27
C PHE A 263 10.90 3.58 -20.13
N ASP A 264 11.54 4.55 -19.49
CA ASP A 264 12.41 5.51 -20.13
C ASP A 264 13.82 5.55 -19.53
N VAL A 265 14.82 5.71 -20.39
CA VAL A 265 16.19 6.07 -19.97
C VAL A 265 16.34 7.58 -20.04
N VAL A 266 16.14 8.25 -18.90
CA VAL A 266 16.20 9.71 -18.75
C VAL A 266 17.60 10.27 -19.05
N SER A 267 18.65 9.58 -18.60
CA SER A 267 20.04 9.96 -18.90
C SER A 267 20.99 8.78 -18.75
N GLN A 268 22.09 8.76 -19.51
CA GLN A 268 23.06 7.65 -19.49
C GLN A 268 24.51 8.15 -19.52
N TRP A 269 25.37 7.53 -18.72
CA TRP A 269 26.83 7.71 -18.71
C TRP A 269 27.55 6.36 -18.88
N GLU A 270 28.89 6.35 -18.73
CA GLU A 270 29.74 5.23 -19.17
C GLU A 270 29.36 3.85 -18.58
N GLN A 271 28.85 3.80 -17.34
CA GLN A 271 28.48 2.55 -16.65
C GLN A 271 27.21 2.71 -15.79
N GLY A 272 26.39 3.71 -16.07
CA GLY A 272 25.14 3.90 -15.34
C GLY A 272 24.18 4.81 -16.08
N PHE A 273 22.95 4.85 -15.59
CA PHE A 273 21.87 5.62 -16.16
C PHE A 273 20.83 5.98 -15.09
N LYS A 274 20.05 7.01 -15.39
CA LYS A 274 18.80 7.30 -14.69
C LYS A 274 17.67 6.69 -15.51
N GLY A 275 16.94 5.75 -14.93
CA GLY A 275 15.75 5.13 -15.49
C GLY A 275 14.48 5.67 -14.83
N GLU A 276 13.39 5.67 -15.57
CA GLU A 276 12.06 6.05 -15.11
C GLU A 276 11.08 4.94 -15.51
N ILE A 277 10.19 4.55 -14.61
CA ILE A 277 9.05 3.70 -14.92
C ILE A 277 7.80 4.47 -14.53
N SER A 278 6.86 4.59 -15.45
CA SER A 278 5.55 5.20 -15.21
C SER A 278 4.43 4.23 -15.53
N PHE A 279 3.31 4.32 -14.83
CA PHE A 279 2.13 3.55 -15.15
C PHE A 279 0.86 4.35 -14.92
N THR A 280 -0.11 4.22 -15.83
CA THR A 280 -1.40 4.90 -15.79
C THR A 280 -2.52 3.93 -15.47
N ASN A 281 -3.28 4.21 -14.41
CA ASN A 281 -4.47 3.45 -14.04
C ASN A 281 -5.66 3.84 -14.92
N ASN A 282 -5.92 3.12 -15.99
CA ASN A 282 -7.14 3.23 -16.81
C ASN A 282 -8.36 2.49 -16.21
N GLY A 283 -8.20 1.85 -15.04
CA GLY A 283 -9.21 1.09 -14.31
C GLY A 283 -9.82 1.83 -13.11
N GLU A 284 -10.26 1.08 -12.10
CA GLU A 284 -10.76 1.64 -10.84
C GLU A 284 -9.62 1.99 -9.86
N TYR A 285 -9.92 2.84 -8.85
CA TYR A 285 -8.96 3.21 -7.80
C TYR A 285 -8.36 1.98 -7.10
N PHE A 286 -7.05 1.96 -6.88
CA PHE A 286 -6.37 0.95 -6.07
C PHE A 286 -5.32 1.56 -5.14
N GLU A 287 -4.91 0.78 -4.14
CA GLU A 287 -3.83 1.15 -3.24
C GLU A 287 -2.73 0.09 -3.26
N LYS A 288 -1.52 0.48 -2.86
CA LYS A 288 -0.33 -0.35 -2.63
C LYS A 288 0.12 -1.12 -3.85
N TRP A 289 0.62 -0.39 -4.84
CA TRP A 289 1.06 -0.95 -6.09
C TRP A 289 2.43 -1.61 -5.99
N LYS A 290 2.64 -2.61 -6.84
CA LYS A 290 3.92 -3.27 -7.05
C LYS A 290 4.18 -3.44 -8.53
N VAL A 291 5.35 -3.03 -8.97
CA VAL A 291 5.86 -3.27 -10.32
C VAL A 291 6.99 -4.28 -10.24
N GLY A 292 6.83 -5.43 -10.87
CA GLY A 292 7.90 -6.42 -11.03
C GLY A 292 8.46 -6.41 -12.44
N PHE A 293 9.77 -6.63 -12.60
CA PHE A 293 10.42 -6.75 -13.91
C PHE A 293 11.77 -7.45 -13.79
N ASP A 294 12.24 -7.99 -14.92
CA ASP A 294 13.59 -8.54 -15.05
C ASP A 294 14.50 -7.56 -15.81
N ALA A 295 15.67 -7.27 -15.24
CA ALA A 295 16.67 -6.37 -15.79
C ALA A 295 18.11 -6.77 -15.36
N PRO A 296 19.11 -6.74 -16.27
CA PRO A 296 20.49 -7.11 -15.97
C PRO A 296 21.32 -5.98 -15.32
N PHE A 297 20.70 -4.87 -14.96
CA PHE A 297 21.35 -3.73 -14.31
C PHE A 297 21.10 -3.74 -12.78
N ASN A 298 21.96 -3.06 -12.03
CA ASN A 298 21.86 -2.93 -10.58
C ASN A 298 21.24 -1.58 -10.19
N ILE A 299 20.09 -1.57 -9.51
CA ILE A 299 19.52 -0.31 -8.99
C ILE A 299 20.28 0.13 -7.73
N GLU A 300 20.90 1.31 -7.79
CA GLU A 300 21.69 1.89 -6.70
C GLU A 300 20.88 2.82 -5.80
N GLU A 301 19.97 3.58 -6.42
CA GLU A 301 19.08 4.52 -5.73
C GLU A 301 17.72 4.53 -6.45
N ILE A 302 16.64 4.66 -5.68
CA ILE A 302 15.27 4.72 -6.18
C ILE A 302 14.52 5.84 -5.46
N GLN A 303 13.66 6.56 -6.19
CA GLN A 303 12.84 7.67 -5.71
C GLN A 303 11.38 7.36 -6.00
N ASP A 304 10.49 7.81 -5.12
CA ASP A 304 9.04 7.57 -5.18
C ASP A 304 8.63 6.09 -5.24
N ALA A 305 9.54 5.21 -4.81
CA ALA A 305 9.29 3.79 -4.66
C ALA A 305 10.30 3.14 -3.70
N VAL A 306 10.04 1.90 -3.31
CA VAL A 306 10.96 1.08 -2.52
C VAL A 306 11.26 -0.22 -3.24
N ILE A 307 12.51 -0.68 -3.17
CA ILE A 307 12.87 -2.03 -3.63
C ILE A 307 12.40 -3.01 -2.55
N GLU A 308 11.35 -3.77 -2.83
CA GLU A 308 10.86 -4.82 -1.92
C GLU A 308 11.69 -6.11 -2.06
N SER A 309 12.14 -6.43 -3.28
CA SER A 309 13.06 -7.54 -3.52
C SER A 309 13.99 -7.26 -4.71
N SER A 310 15.21 -7.79 -4.62
CA SER A 310 16.20 -7.81 -5.70
C SER A 310 16.96 -9.15 -5.63
N GLU A 311 16.61 -10.09 -6.50
CA GLU A 311 17.19 -11.43 -6.54
C GLU A 311 17.70 -11.75 -7.95
N GLY A 312 19.02 -11.70 -8.13
CA GLY A 312 19.62 -11.86 -9.46
C GLY A 312 19.22 -10.68 -10.36
N ASP A 313 18.63 -10.98 -11.51
CA ASP A 313 18.18 -9.98 -12.49
C ASP A 313 16.70 -9.59 -12.27
N SER A 314 16.05 -10.03 -11.18
CA SER A 314 14.61 -9.80 -10.95
C SER A 314 14.38 -8.80 -9.82
N TYR A 315 13.50 -7.83 -10.07
CA TYR A 315 13.11 -6.76 -9.15
C TYR A 315 11.62 -6.78 -8.85
N VAL A 316 11.28 -6.47 -7.59
CA VAL A 316 9.93 -6.06 -7.20
C VAL A 316 10.03 -4.71 -6.53
N ILE A 317 9.42 -3.71 -7.15
CA ILE A 317 9.35 -2.33 -6.70
C ILE A 317 7.96 -2.07 -6.13
N GLY A 318 7.88 -1.54 -4.92
CA GLY A 318 6.64 -1.20 -4.26
C GLY A 318 6.47 0.30 -4.08
N ASP A 319 5.25 0.71 -3.80
CA ASP A 319 4.88 2.08 -3.45
C ASP A 319 5.62 2.62 -2.22
N VAL A 320 5.69 3.94 -2.15
CA VAL A 320 5.92 4.65 -0.89
C VAL A 320 4.58 5.19 -0.39
N ARG A 321 4.48 5.42 0.92
CA ARG A 321 3.24 5.92 1.55
C ARG A 321 2.67 7.21 0.91
N SER A 322 3.49 7.99 0.21
CA SER A 322 3.04 9.21 -0.48
C SER A 322 2.33 8.96 -1.81
N ASN A 323 2.56 7.83 -2.47
CA ASN A 323 1.95 7.48 -3.75
C ASN A 323 1.30 6.08 -3.71
N ASP A 324 0.93 5.62 -2.52
CA ASP A 324 0.31 4.31 -2.33
C ASP A 324 -1.11 4.26 -2.85
N ASN A 325 -1.76 5.38 -3.17
CA ASN A 325 -3.11 5.44 -3.73
C ASN A 325 -3.04 5.87 -5.19
N VAL A 326 -3.73 5.14 -6.09
CA VAL A 326 -3.76 5.43 -7.53
C VAL A 326 -5.21 5.44 -8.02
N TYR A 327 -5.72 6.61 -8.35
CA TYR A 327 -7.06 6.84 -8.86
C TYR A 327 -7.19 6.47 -10.34
N ALA A 328 -8.43 6.27 -10.79
CA ALA A 328 -8.74 6.11 -12.21
C ALA A 328 -8.27 7.34 -13.02
N GLY A 329 -7.51 7.09 -14.07
CA GLY A 329 -6.84 8.03 -14.95
C GLY A 329 -5.52 8.60 -14.42
N GLU A 330 -5.06 8.19 -13.24
CA GLU A 330 -3.82 8.70 -12.63
C GLU A 330 -2.60 7.95 -13.14
N THR A 331 -1.55 8.71 -13.44
CA THR A 331 -0.22 8.18 -13.76
C THR A 331 0.66 8.28 -12.53
N THR A 332 1.25 7.17 -12.10
CA THR A 332 2.28 7.12 -11.08
C THR A 332 3.62 6.85 -11.73
N THR A 333 4.65 7.55 -11.28
CA THR A 333 6.01 7.43 -11.81
C THR A 333 6.98 7.22 -10.66
N PHE A 334 7.98 6.38 -10.88
CA PHE A 334 9.15 6.29 -10.01
C PHE A 334 10.42 6.29 -10.84
N GLU A 335 11.48 6.84 -10.26
CA GLU A 335 12.78 6.98 -10.93
C GLU A 335 13.85 6.23 -10.17
N PHE A 336 14.89 5.79 -10.88
CA PHE A 336 16.01 5.13 -10.25
C PHE A 336 17.34 5.44 -10.95
N THR A 337 18.43 5.37 -10.20
CA THR A 337 19.79 5.34 -10.74
C THR A 337 20.27 3.90 -10.74
N ALA A 338 20.71 3.40 -11.89
CA ALA A 338 21.22 2.05 -12.03
C ALA A 338 22.60 2.01 -12.68
N SER A 339 23.38 0.98 -12.34
CA SER A 339 24.70 0.69 -12.92
C SER A 339 24.71 -0.64 -13.65
N VAL A 340 25.57 -0.73 -14.65
CA VAL A 340 25.80 -1.96 -15.45
C VAL A 340 27.26 -2.38 -15.36
N ASP A 341 27.50 -3.69 -15.31
CA ASP A 341 28.85 -4.25 -15.29
C ASP A 341 29.50 -4.18 -16.68
N ASP A 342 28.73 -4.41 -17.75
CA ASP A 342 29.13 -4.20 -19.13
C ASP A 342 28.16 -3.27 -19.86
N SER A 343 28.70 -2.43 -20.74
CA SER A 343 27.93 -1.59 -21.66
C SER A 343 26.96 -2.37 -22.57
N SER A 344 27.12 -3.69 -22.72
CA SER A 344 26.14 -4.54 -23.40
C SER A 344 24.84 -4.74 -22.62
N ASP A 345 24.83 -4.41 -21.33
CA ASP A 345 23.72 -4.70 -20.42
C ASP A 345 22.77 -3.49 -20.28
N PHE A 346 22.98 -2.43 -21.06
CA PHE A 346 21.99 -1.38 -21.29
C PHE A 346 20.86 -1.93 -22.17
N THR A 347 19.94 -2.68 -21.57
CA THR A 347 18.75 -3.26 -22.20
C THR A 347 17.49 -2.82 -21.47
N ASN A 348 16.38 -2.69 -22.19
CA ASN A 348 15.08 -2.44 -21.59
C ASN A 348 14.69 -3.60 -20.65
N PRO A 349 14.00 -3.33 -19.53
CA PRO A 349 13.45 -4.38 -18.69
C PRO A 349 12.43 -5.22 -19.45
N THR A 350 12.23 -6.44 -18.98
CA THR A 350 11.32 -7.41 -19.58
C THR A 350 10.47 -8.09 -18.51
N ASN A 351 9.46 -8.85 -18.93
CA ASN A 351 8.60 -9.63 -18.03
C ASN A 351 7.93 -8.76 -16.96
N PHE A 352 7.34 -7.64 -17.37
CA PHE A 352 6.67 -6.74 -16.46
C PHE A 352 5.45 -7.38 -15.80
N THR A 353 5.32 -7.17 -14.50
CA THR A 353 4.13 -7.50 -13.73
C THR A 353 3.64 -6.27 -12.96
N PHE A 354 2.33 -6.13 -12.83
CA PHE A 354 1.69 -5.14 -11.98
C PHE A 354 0.85 -5.86 -10.92
N ASN A 355 1.15 -5.65 -9.64
CA ASN A 355 0.55 -6.38 -8.51
C ASN A 355 0.59 -7.91 -8.67
N GLY A 356 1.65 -8.42 -9.29
CA GLY A 356 1.85 -9.85 -9.54
C GLY A 356 1.12 -10.41 -10.76
N GLN A 357 0.43 -9.58 -11.55
CA GLN A 357 -0.17 -9.96 -12.84
C GLN A 357 0.73 -9.53 -14.00
N ASP A 358 0.95 -10.42 -14.98
CA ASP A 358 1.67 -10.07 -16.20
C ASP A 358 0.95 -8.93 -16.94
N ILE A 359 1.70 -7.91 -17.34
CA ILE A 359 1.21 -6.86 -18.23
C ILE A 359 1.91 -6.98 -19.59
N ASP A 360 1.14 -6.92 -20.68
CA ASP A 360 1.64 -7.06 -22.05
C ASP A 360 2.24 -5.72 -22.50
N VAL A 361 3.49 -5.50 -22.10
CA VAL A 361 4.28 -4.34 -22.52
C VAL A 361 5.31 -4.84 -23.52
N ASP A 362 5.24 -4.40 -24.77
CA ASP A 362 6.26 -4.73 -25.77
C ASP A 362 7.53 -3.95 -25.44
N PRO A 363 8.65 -4.60 -25.06
CA PRO A 363 9.88 -3.88 -24.74
C PRO A 363 10.47 -3.13 -25.94
N ALA A 364 9.98 -3.40 -27.16
CA ALA A 364 10.33 -2.66 -28.37
C ALA A 364 9.50 -1.38 -28.57
N GLU A 365 8.45 -1.15 -27.79
CA GLU A 365 7.66 0.09 -27.78
C GLU A 365 8.19 1.16 -26.82
N PHE A 366 9.10 0.81 -25.89
CA PHE A 366 9.90 1.78 -25.15
C PHE A 366 10.83 2.52 -26.14
N ASP A 367 10.50 3.78 -26.43
CA ASP A 367 11.21 4.56 -27.44
C ASP A 367 12.67 4.85 -27.01
N ASN A 368 13.58 4.86 -27.98
CA ASN A 368 15.01 4.61 -27.77
C ASN A 368 15.78 5.67 -26.94
N ILE A 369 16.49 5.17 -25.92
CA ILE A 369 17.82 5.52 -25.38
C ILE A 369 18.52 6.75 -26.01
N PRO A 370 18.79 7.84 -25.25
CA PRO A 370 19.76 8.83 -25.67
C PRO A 370 21.16 8.21 -25.67
N SER A 371 21.79 8.11 -26.85
CA SER A 371 23.18 7.64 -26.98
C SER A 371 24.11 8.38 -26.00
N PRO A 372 25.13 7.70 -25.42
CA PRO A 372 25.97 8.26 -24.37
C PRO A 372 26.65 9.53 -24.86
N SER A 373 26.15 10.65 -24.37
CA SER A 373 26.66 11.98 -24.67
C SER A 373 27.66 12.35 -23.59
N LYS A 374 28.91 12.51 -24.00
CA LYS A 374 30.04 12.98 -23.17
C LYS A 374 29.63 14.24 -22.38
N PRO A 375 30.02 14.40 -21.10
CA PRO A 375 29.46 15.46 -20.26
C PRO A 375 29.98 16.83 -20.72
N ASP A 376 29.08 17.80 -20.85
CA ASP A 376 29.39 19.21 -20.57
C ASP A 376 28.10 19.96 -20.20
N PRO A 377 28.19 20.94 -19.28
CA PRO A 377 27.10 21.51 -18.52
C PRO A 377 26.42 22.61 -19.32
N THR A 378 25.11 22.75 -19.15
CA THR A 378 24.29 23.99 -19.19
C THR A 378 22.91 23.70 -19.75
N GLY A 379 21.88 24.10 -18.99
CA GLY A 379 20.50 24.32 -19.46
C GLY A 379 19.68 23.04 -19.63
N GLY A 380 18.52 22.85 -19.01
CA GLY A 380 17.53 23.85 -18.63
C GLY A 380 16.39 23.85 -19.65
N GLY A 381 15.21 23.38 -19.19
CA GLY A 381 13.89 23.62 -19.76
C GLY A 381 13.31 22.47 -20.62
N ASN A 382 12.04 22.07 -20.47
CA ASN A 382 10.99 22.51 -19.55
C ASN A 382 9.76 21.59 -19.73
N SER A 383 9.11 21.20 -18.64
CA SER A 383 7.63 21.08 -18.61
C SER A 383 7.14 21.76 -17.33
N ASP A 384 6.51 22.91 -17.53
CA ASP A 384 5.97 23.86 -16.55
C ASP A 384 5.37 23.25 -15.26
N SER A 385 6.14 23.25 -14.17
CA SER A 385 5.63 23.37 -12.80
C SER A 385 6.07 24.74 -12.27
N LEU A 386 5.18 25.73 -12.37
CA LEU A 386 5.54 27.11 -12.09
C LEU A 386 5.58 27.37 -10.57
N ILE A 387 6.77 27.64 -10.03
CA ILE A 387 6.91 28.30 -8.73
C ILE A 387 6.95 29.81 -9.01
N ASP A 388 6.00 30.54 -8.45
CA ASP A 388 6.01 32.02 -8.53
C ASP A 388 6.79 32.56 -7.34
N VAL A 389 7.71 33.49 -7.56
CA VAL A 389 8.60 34.03 -6.52
C VAL A 389 8.47 35.54 -6.45
N ASP A 390 7.96 36.00 -5.31
CA ASP A 390 7.81 37.40 -4.95
C ASP A 390 8.94 37.81 -4.01
N ILE A 391 9.66 38.87 -4.39
CA ILE A 391 10.72 39.43 -3.56
C ILE A 391 10.42 40.88 -3.26
N LYS A 392 10.38 41.21 -1.97
CA LYS A 392 10.24 42.58 -1.51
C LYS A 392 11.43 43.01 -0.69
N LEU A 393 12.16 44.00 -1.19
CA LEU A 393 13.30 44.61 -0.50
C LEU A 393 12.91 45.99 0.04
N VAL A 394 13.27 46.24 1.29
CA VAL A 394 13.06 47.53 1.96
C VAL A 394 14.41 48.05 2.44
N GLN A 395 14.80 49.23 1.95
CA GLN A 395 16.01 49.92 2.41
C GLN A 395 15.69 50.80 3.61
N ASP A 396 16.43 50.61 4.70
CA ASP A 396 16.31 51.43 5.91
C ASP A 396 17.30 52.60 5.87
N SER A 397 16.82 53.75 5.42
CA SER A 397 17.61 54.97 5.27
C SER A 397 18.14 55.52 6.61
N LEU A 398 17.56 55.12 7.75
CA LEU A 398 17.97 55.57 9.09
C LEU A 398 19.23 54.87 9.61
N SER A 399 19.54 53.67 9.10
CA SER A 399 20.71 52.87 9.48
C SER A 399 21.86 52.90 8.45
N GLY A 400 21.71 53.69 7.38
CA GLY A 400 22.72 53.86 6.33
C GLY A 400 22.55 52.86 5.19
N ASN A 401 23.08 51.64 5.38
CA ASN A 401 23.10 50.56 4.37
C ASN A 401 22.24 49.34 4.76
N GLY A 402 21.38 49.48 5.78
CA GLY A 402 20.56 48.37 6.29
C GLY A 402 19.43 48.00 5.33
N VAL A 403 19.21 46.69 5.14
CA VAL A 403 18.15 46.15 4.30
C VAL A 403 17.39 45.08 5.05
N SER A 404 16.06 45.08 4.90
CA SER A 404 15.21 43.95 5.24
C SER A 404 14.52 43.44 3.98
N GLY A 405 14.47 42.11 3.83
CA GLY A 405 13.78 41.45 2.74
C GLY A 405 12.68 40.52 3.24
N THR A 406 11.59 40.45 2.48
CA THR A 406 10.60 39.38 2.54
C THR A 406 10.65 38.63 1.22
N VAL A 407 10.68 37.31 1.28
CA VAL A 407 10.57 36.45 0.11
C VAL A 407 9.37 35.54 0.34
N SER A 408 8.47 35.49 -0.63
CA SER A 408 7.40 34.50 -0.69
C SER A 408 7.46 33.75 -2.00
N PHE A 409 7.15 32.46 -1.97
CA PHE A 409 6.95 31.68 -3.18
C PHE A 409 5.70 30.83 -3.07
N GLU A 410 4.95 30.76 -4.17
CA GLU A 410 3.75 29.93 -4.30
C GLU A 410 4.07 28.69 -5.12
N ASN A 411 3.79 27.51 -4.56
CA ASN A 411 3.91 26.27 -5.29
C ASN A 411 2.68 26.09 -6.20
N ASN A 412 2.76 26.44 -7.48
CA ASN A 412 1.69 26.13 -8.44
C ASN A 412 1.87 24.75 -9.10
N GLY A 413 2.84 23.95 -8.65
CA GLY A 413 3.07 22.58 -9.06
C GLY A 413 2.67 21.59 -7.97
N ASP A 414 3.23 20.39 -8.05
CA ASP A 414 2.97 19.32 -7.08
C ASP A 414 3.72 19.54 -5.76
N TYR A 415 3.30 18.83 -4.72
CA TYR A 415 3.96 18.88 -3.42
C TYR A 415 5.45 18.54 -3.54
N PHE A 416 6.30 19.29 -2.85
CA PHE A 416 7.72 18.96 -2.70
C PHE A 416 8.17 19.09 -1.25
N LYS A 417 9.20 18.32 -0.90
CA LYS A 417 9.84 18.36 0.42
C LYS A 417 11.30 18.80 0.29
N GLY A 418 11.69 19.76 1.11
CA GLY A 418 12.97 20.43 1.06
C GLY A 418 12.97 21.47 -0.05
N TRP A 419 13.53 22.63 0.24
CA TRP A 419 13.72 23.66 -0.77
C TRP A 419 14.98 24.45 -0.55
N THR A 420 15.54 24.88 -1.67
CA THR A 420 16.70 25.76 -1.75
C THR A 420 16.38 26.87 -2.73
N LEU A 421 16.70 28.09 -2.34
CA LEU A 421 16.50 29.28 -3.15
C LEU A 421 17.82 30.05 -3.22
N GLY A 422 18.47 29.99 -4.37
CA GLY A 422 19.61 30.82 -4.73
C GLY A 422 19.13 32.15 -5.29
N LEU A 423 19.71 33.25 -4.79
CA LEU A 423 19.48 34.60 -5.27
C LEU A 423 20.82 35.30 -5.50
N ASP A 424 20.99 35.91 -6.66
CA ASP A 424 22.08 36.87 -6.88
C ASP A 424 21.58 38.27 -6.50
N MET A 425 21.99 38.75 -5.33
CA MET A 425 21.70 40.09 -4.82
C MET A 425 22.88 40.67 -4.03
N PRO A 426 23.16 41.98 -4.14
CA PRO A 426 24.28 42.64 -3.46
C PRO A 426 23.96 42.95 -1.99
N VAL A 427 23.49 41.93 -1.26
CA VAL A 427 23.10 42.00 0.15
C VAL A 427 23.86 40.94 0.92
N ASN A 428 24.62 41.35 1.93
CA ASN A 428 25.20 40.40 2.87
C ASN A 428 24.19 40.09 3.99
N VAL A 429 23.60 38.90 3.96
CA VAL A 429 22.57 38.48 4.93
C VAL A 429 23.22 38.19 6.27
N THR A 430 22.64 38.75 7.33
CA THR A 430 23.14 38.62 8.71
C THR A 430 22.19 37.85 9.62
N SER A 431 20.89 37.80 9.28
CA SER A 431 19.91 36.93 9.93
C SER A 431 18.74 36.63 9.01
N ALA A 432 18.13 35.47 9.20
CA ALA A 432 16.89 35.05 8.56
C ALA A 432 15.94 34.45 9.60
N GLN A 433 14.63 34.52 9.32
CA GLN A 433 13.58 33.85 10.07
C GLN A 433 12.76 33.00 9.10
N ASN A 434 12.45 31.76 9.51
CA ASN A 434 11.78 30.76 8.68
C ASN A 434 12.58 30.27 7.46
N ALA A 435 13.90 30.47 7.47
CA ALA A 435 14.86 29.91 6.52
C ALA A 435 16.24 29.83 7.17
N GLU A 436 17.02 28.82 6.78
CA GLU A 436 18.48 28.86 6.97
C GLU A 436 19.13 29.52 5.75
N PHE A 437 20.34 30.07 5.91
CA PHE A 437 21.03 30.74 4.80
C PHE A 437 22.54 30.49 4.81
N GLU A 438 23.13 30.56 3.63
CA GLU A 438 24.57 30.56 3.40
C GLU A 438 24.94 31.64 2.36
N ASN A 439 25.81 32.58 2.74
CA ASN A 439 26.39 33.54 1.80
C ASN A 439 27.54 32.83 1.07
N SER A 440 27.37 32.53 -0.21
CA SER A 440 28.32 31.71 -0.98
C SER A 440 29.41 32.56 -1.64
N THR A 441 29.07 33.78 -2.07
CA THR A 441 29.98 34.84 -2.58
C THR A 441 29.47 36.24 -2.21
N GLU A 442 30.12 37.33 -2.64
CA GLU A 442 29.77 38.72 -2.23
C GLU A 442 28.33 39.12 -2.63
N ASP A 443 27.78 38.49 -3.67
CA ASP A 443 26.44 38.79 -4.20
C ASP A 443 25.54 37.55 -4.37
N ASN A 444 25.94 36.35 -3.92
CA ASN A 444 25.10 35.14 -4.03
C ASN A 444 24.74 34.58 -2.65
N ILE A 445 23.45 34.42 -2.42
CA ILE A 445 22.90 33.87 -1.18
C ILE A 445 22.07 32.66 -1.52
N ILE A 446 22.24 31.59 -0.73
CA ILE A 446 21.39 30.42 -0.78
C ILE A 446 20.57 30.39 0.50
N PHE A 447 19.25 30.48 0.36
CA PHE A 447 18.30 30.16 1.42
C PHE A 447 17.89 28.69 1.30
N LYS A 448 17.57 28.08 2.43
CA LYS A 448 17.03 26.73 2.48
C LYS A 448 15.98 26.59 3.57
N ASP A 449 15.17 25.57 3.43
CA ASP A 449 14.10 25.23 4.36
C ASP A 449 14.59 25.04 5.81
N VAL A 450 13.64 25.18 6.72
CA VAL A 450 13.73 24.69 8.09
C VAL A 450 12.70 23.58 8.27
N ARG A 451 12.90 22.72 9.27
CA ARG A 451 11.99 21.59 9.59
C ARG A 451 10.50 21.91 9.74
N SER A 452 10.12 23.18 9.86
CA SER A 452 8.71 23.60 9.97
C SER A 452 8.07 24.01 8.65
N ASN A 453 8.85 24.12 7.57
CA ASN A 453 8.39 24.51 6.24
C ASN A 453 9.16 23.79 5.12
N ASP A 454 9.72 22.62 5.41
CA ASP A 454 10.36 21.78 4.41
C ASP A 454 9.32 21.12 3.51
N ASP A 455 8.13 20.82 4.04
CA ASP A 455 6.95 20.40 3.28
C ASP A 455 6.26 21.61 2.61
N VAL A 456 6.10 21.60 1.28
CA VAL A 456 5.39 22.65 0.52
C VAL A 456 4.35 22.01 -0.41
N TYR A 457 3.06 22.14 -0.07
CA TYR A 457 1.95 21.56 -0.83
C TYR A 457 1.55 22.40 -2.04
N SER A 458 0.84 21.80 -2.99
CA SER A 458 0.28 22.52 -4.14
C SER A 458 -0.67 23.63 -3.68
N GLY A 459 -0.50 24.84 -4.24
CA GLY A 459 -1.17 26.08 -3.86
C GLY A 459 -0.73 26.67 -2.52
N GLU A 460 0.31 26.12 -1.88
CA GLU A 460 0.85 26.67 -0.64
C GLU A 460 1.82 27.82 -0.91
N ILE A 461 1.69 28.88 -0.11
CA ILE A 461 2.61 30.02 -0.11
C ILE A 461 3.56 29.88 1.08
N THR A 462 4.85 29.77 0.78
CA THR A 462 5.91 29.77 1.79
C THR A 462 6.54 31.16 1.86
N GLU A 463 6.66 31.71 3.07
CA GLU A 463 7.28 33.03 3.30
C GLU A 463 8.43 32.94 4.32
N PHE A 464 9.52 33.66 4.04
CA PHE A 464 10.58 33.92 5.01
C PHE A 464 11.05 35.38 4.96
N THR A 465 11.73 35.81 6.02
CA THR A 465 12.27 37.18 6.10
C THR A 465 13.75 37.16 6.43
N PHE A 466 14.47 38.19 6.00
CA PHE A 466 15.87 38.35 6.31
C PHE A 466 16.26 39.81 6.56
N THR A 467 17.39 40.00 7.24
CA THR A 467 18.04 41.31 7.40
C THR A 467 19.51 41.23 7.04
N GLY A 468 20.02 42.30 6.42
CA GLY A 468 21.39 42.35 5.92
C GLY A 468 21.88 43.77 5.70
N VAL A 469 23.05 43.87 5.08
CA VAL A 469 23.67 45.14 4.68
C VAL A 469 23.91 45.09 3.18
N ALA A 470 23.52 46.14 2.46
CA ALA A 470 23.74 46.25 1.03
C ALA A 470 24.85 47.24 0.70
N ASP A 471 25.72 46.87 -0.23
CA ASP A 471 26.81 47.72 -0.73
C ASP A 471 26.59 48.07 -2.20
N GLY A 472 25.42 48.64 -2.51
CA GLY A 472 25.07 48.99 -3.90
C GLY A 472 23.60 49.33 -4.11
N GLU A 473 23.23 49.40 -5.39
CA GLU A 473 21.83 49.45 -5.82
C GLU A 473 21.18 48.09 -5.52
N LEU A 474 19.96 48.10 -4.97
CA LEU A 474 19.25 46.86 -4.67
C LEU A 474 18.72 46.25 -5.96
N THR A 475 19.19 45.04 -6.26
CA THR A 475 18.68 44.19 -7.33
C THR A 475 18.52 42.77 -6.80
N ALA A 476 17.71 41.97 -7.49
CA ALA A 476 17.66 40.54 -7.30
C ALA A 476 17.58 39.95 -8.71
N ASP A 477 18.56 39.13 -9.06
CA ASP A 477 18.68 38.50 -10.37
C ASP A 477 19.01 37.01 -10.17
N ASN A 478 18.94 36.24 -11.26
CA ASN A 478 19.37 34.84 -11.30
C ASN A 478 18.81 33.98 -10.16
N VAL A 479 17.49 33.89 -10.13
CA VAL A 479 16.77 33.11 -9.10
C VAL A 479 16.81 31.64 -9.47
N VAL A 480 17.39 30.83 -8.58
CA VAL A 480 17.49 29.39 -8.76
C VAL A 480 16.74 28.71 -7.64
N PHE A 481 15.61 28.10 -7.95
CA PHE A 481 14.82 27.33 -6.99
C PHE A 481 15.07 25.83 -7.22
N ASN A 482 15.54 25.11 -6.20
CA ASN A 482 15.85 23.67 -6.28
C ASN A 482 16.71 23.27 -7.49
N GLY A 483 17.66 24.13 -7.86
CA GLY A 483 18.56 23.90 -9.00
C GLY A 483 18.01 24.31 -10.37
N SER A 484 16.76 24.77 -10.44
CA SER A 484 16.13 25.27 -11.66
C SER A 484 16.10 26.81 -11.68
N GLU A 485 16.52 27.40 -12.80
CA GLU A 485 16.39 28.85 -13.00
C GLU A 485 14.92 29.24 -13.17
N ILE A 486 14.48 30.25 -12.41
CA ILE A 486 13.14 30.82 -12.53
C ILE A 486 13.24 32.09 -13.40
N PRO A 487 12.59 32.10 -14.58
CA PRO A 487 12.80 33.14 -15.59
C PRO A 487 12.05 34.45 -15.32
N GLU A 488 11.02 34.44 -14.48
CA GLU A 488 10.23 35.62 -14.12
C GLU A 488 10.15 35.78 -12.61
N ILE A 489 10.43 36.98 -12.12
CA ILE A 489 10.30 37.35 -10.71
C ILE A 489 9.60 38.69 -10.57
N GLU A 490 8.76 38.82 -9.54
CA GLU A 490 8.20 40.12 -9.16
C GLU A 490 9.06 40.73 -8.06
N LEU A 491 9.87 41.72 -8.42
CA LEU A 491 10.73 42.46 -7.48
C LEU A 491 10.13 43.83 -7.15
N ALA A 492 9.87 44.07 -5.87
CA ALA A 492 9.45 45.36 -5.34
C ALA A 492 10.53 45.94 -4.41
N ILE A 493 11.03 47.14 -4.76
CA ILE A 493 11.98 47.88 -3.92
C ILE A 493 11.26 49.09 -3.32
N VAL A 494 11.26 49.17 -1.99
CA VAL A 494 10.68 50.28 -1.23
C VAL A 494 11.79 51.03 -0.50
N ASP A 495 11.98 52.29 -0.89
CA ASP A 495 12.88 53.20 -0.19
C ASP A 495 12.10 53.95 0.90
N ASN A 496 12.42 53.68 2.16
CA ASN A 496 11.88 54.43 3.30
C ASN A 496 12.74 55.68 3.56
N SER A 497 12.69 56.65 2.65
CA SER A 497 13.36 57.96 2.79
C SER A 497 12.63 58.92 3.72
#